data_AF-A0A8S2QN36-F1
#
_entry.id   AF-A0A8S2QN36-F1
#
_cell.length_a   1.000
_cell.length_b   1.000
_cell.length_c   1.000
_cell.angle_alpha   90.00
_cell.angle_beta   90.00
_cell.angle_gamma   90.00
#
_symmetry.space_group_name_H-M   'P 1'
#
loop_
_entity.id
_entity.type
_entity.pdbx_description
1 polymer ?
#
loop_
_entity_poly.entity_id
_entity_poly.type
_entity_poly.pdbx_seq_one_letter_code
_entity_poly.pdbx_strand_id
1 'polypeptide(L)'
;LIDLFFFIYIILIAMIGYGVASRSMYSFDDPTQNDYLTFDGRSIFRHILYPTYYLMYGSTDSEKAALDQNPDYSTSIATQVLLAFHMLFVNVLLINLLIAMFSYTFNAVQTQTDLVWRYDRYGLVREYFDRPPFFPPFIIITHIVEFAKLISRHVPNVDHSKMRRRRTKIFKMIAANREIDKEWSEFESYATNLYARTIVSGQPSSAAALVPSAARQEIPQTMLDTMNTSLASPNVDIKAITDEIASIKRSVGDLRTYAEEMNRCMQWMMDAMERVKMSKEPKPKLRSSRTTTDLKPSDE
;
A
#
# COMPACT_ATOMS: atom_id res chain seq x y z
N LEU A 1 -8.65 -1.20 -14.28
CA LEU A 1 -9.92 -1.94 -14.53
C LEU A 1 -10.72 -1.30 -15.65
N ILE A 2 -10.90 0.03 -15.66
CA ILE A 2 -11.60 0.74 -16.74
C ILE A 2 -10.97 0.44 -18.12
N ASP A 3 -9.65 0.54 -18.24
CA ASP A 3 -8.94 0.25 -19.49
C ASP A 3 -9.07 -1.22 -19.92
N LEU A 4 -9.11 -2.13 -18.94
CA LEU A 4 -9.34 -3.55 -19.20
C LEU A 4 -10.75 -3.79 -19.76
N PHE A 5 -11.79 -3.15 -19.22
CA PHE A 5 -13.16 -3.31 -19.73
C PHE A 5 -13.31 -2.82 -21.16
N PHE A 6 -12.75 -1.64 -21.47
CA PHE A 6 -12.75 -1.10 -22.83
C PHE A 6 -12.02 -2.04 -23.80
N PHE A 7 -10.90 -2.62 -23.36
CA PHE A 7 -10.12 -3.53 -24.17
C PHE A 7 -10.81 -4.89 -24.40
N ILE A 8 -11.40 -5.48 -23.35
CA ILE A 8 -12.22 -6.70 -23.46
C ILE A 8 -13.38 -6.47 -24.44
N TYR A 9 -13.98 -5.28 -24.44
CA TYR A 9 -15.05 -4.93 -25.37
C TYR A 9 -14.59 -4.93 -26.84
N ILE A 10 -13.42 -4.35 -27.14
CA ILE A 10 -12.84 -4.38 -28.49
C ILE A 10 -12.50 -5.80 -28.92
N ILE A 11 -11.90 -6.60 -28.03
CA ILE A 11 -11.61 -8.01 -28.32
C ILE A 11 -12.92 -8.76 -28.62
N LEU A 12 -13.97 -8.55 -27.83
CA LEU A 12 -15.24 -9.22 -28.03
C LEU A 12 -15.84 -8.90 -29.40
N ILE A 13 -15.78 -7.64 -29.85
CA ILE A 13 -16.23 -7.23 -31.19
C ILE A 13 -15.40 -7.94 -32.28
N ALA A 14 -14.07 -7.94 -32.14
CA ALA A 14 -13.18 -8.60 -33.10
C ALA A 14 -13.41 -10.11 -33.16
N MET A 15 -13.70 -10.74 -32.02
CA MET A 15 -14.03 -12.16 -31.94
C MET A 15 -15.35 -12.50 -32.61
N ILE A 16 -16.41 -11.71 -32.37
CA ILE A 16 -17.71 -11.91 -33.01
C ILE A 16 -17.59 -11.70 -34.52
N GLY A 17 -16.89 -10.65 -34.95
CA GLY A 17 -16.70 -10.34 -36.37
C GLY A 17 -16.02 -11.48 -37.14
N TYR A 18 -14.90 -12.00 -36.61
CA TYR A 18 -14.23 -13.15 -37.21
C TYR A 18 -15.07 -14.42 -37.13
N GLY A 19 -15.62 -14.75 -35.96
CA GLY A 19 -16.32 -16.01 -35.78
C GLY A 19 -17.63 -16.10 -36.58
N VAL A 20 -18.33 -14.99 -36.82
CA VAL A 20 -19.49 -14.97 -37.72
C VAL A 20 -19.03 -15.12 -39.18
N ALA A 21 -17.98 -14.42 -39.58
CA ALA A 21 -17.46 -14.49 -40.95
C ALA A 21 -16.92 -15.89 -41.30
N SER A 22 -16.13 -16.50 -40.41
CA SER A 22 -15.58 -17.85 -40.64
C SER A 22 -16.69 -18.90 -40.70
N ARG A 23 -17.68 -18.84 -39.79
CA ARG A 23 -18.83 -19.76 -39.82
C ARG A 23 -19.69 -19.60 -41.05
N SER A 24 -19.89 -18.39 -41.56
CA SER A 24 -20.62 -18.18 -42.82
C SER A 24 -19.93 -18.82 -44.02
N MET A 25 -18.61 -18.92 -44.01
CA MET A 25 -17.84 -19.50 -45.12
C MET A 25 -17.81 -21.03 -45.09
N TYR A 26 -17.89 -21.64 -43.91
CA TYR A 26 -17.87 -23.09 -43.73
C TYR A 26 -19.26 -23.78 -43.81
N SER A 27 -20.36 -23.02 -43.83
CA SER A 27 -21.73 -23.56 -43.67
C SER A 27 -22.46 -23.91 -44.97
N PHE A 28 -21.76 -24.38 -46.01
CA PHE A 28 -22.40 -24.52 -47.34
C PHE A 28 -23.04 -25.89 -47.66
N ASP A 29 -22.87 -26.96 -46.87
CA ASP A 29 -23.28 -28.30 -47.38
C ASP A 29 -23.87 -29.35 -46.40
N ASP A 30 -24.14 -29.04 -45.13
CA ASP A 30 -24.70 -30.05 -44.18
C ASP A 30 -26.18 -29.80 -43.78
N PRO A 31 -27.15 -30.66 -44.18
CA PRO A 31 -28.58 -30.48 -43.89
C PRO A 31 -28.98 -30.81 -42.44
N THR A 32 -28.06 -31.29 -41.60
CA THR A 32 -28.24 -31.47 -40.15
C THR A 32 -27.88 -30.22 -39.33
N GLN A 33 -27.41 -29.13 -39.98
CA GLN A 33 -27.03 -27.84 -39.39
C GLN A 33 -28.22 -26.95 -38.91
N ASN A 34 -29.39 -27.49 -38.59
CA ASN A 34 -30.50 -26.66 -38.09
C ASN A 34 -30.23 -26.04 -36.71
N ASP A 35 -29.22 -26.52 -35.98
CA ASP A 35 -28.75 -25.95 -34.70
C ASP A 35 -27.96 -24.63 -34.86
N TYR A 36 -27.49 -24.29 -36.07
CA TYR A 36 -26.70 -23.08 -36.35
C TYR A 36 -27.57 -21.85 -36.67
N LEU A 37 -28.82 -22.08 -37.11
CA LEU A 37 -29.79 -21.04 -37.50
C LEU A 37 -30.68 -20.58 -36.33
N THR A 38 -30.65 -21.28 -35.19
CA THR A 38 -31.35 -20.81 -33.99
C THR A 38 -30.51 -19.70 -33.34
N PHE A 39 -31.09 -18.51 -33.21
CA PHE A 39 -30.53 -17.39 -32.42
C PHE A 39 -30.62 -17.68 -30.91
N ASP A 40 -30.06 -18.82 -30.49
CA ASP A 40 -29.88 -19.16 -29.09
C ASP A 40 -28.46 -18.75 -28.66
N GLY A 41 -28.37 -18.06 -27.51
CA GLY A 41 -27.09 -17.61 -26.97
C GLY A 41 -26.12 -18.77 -26.73
N ARG A 42 -26.64 -19.97 -26.46
CA ARG A 42 -25.85 -21.20 -26.30
C ARG A 42 -25.15 -21.61 -27.60
N SER A 43 -25.85 -21.56 -28.73
CA SER A 43 -25.30 -21.94 -30.04
C SER A 43 -24.26 -20.92 -30.51
N ILE A 44 -24.52 -19.63 -30.31
CA ILE A 44 -23.57 -18.55 -30.62
C ILE A 44 -22.30 -18.72 -29.79
N PHE A 45 -22.43 -18.94 -28.48
CA PHE A 45 -21.26 -19.09 -27.62
C PHE A 45 -20.41 -20.30 -28.01
N ARG A 46 -21.05 -21.47 -28.22
CA ARG A 46 -20.35 -22.72 -28.50
C ARG A 46 -19.65 -22.73 -29.88
N HIS A 47 -20.27 -22.16 -30.90
CA HIS A 47 -19.77 -22.28 -32.28
C HIS A 47 -18.96 -21.07 -32.73
N ILE A 48 -19.28 -19.86 -32.25
CA ILE A 48 -18.62 -18.62 -32.66
C ILE A 48 -17.57 -18.23 -31.61
N LEU A 49 -17.99 -17.96 -30.37
CA LEU A 49 -17.10 -17.37 -29.37
C LEU A 49 -16.05 -18.33 -28.84
N TYR A 50 -16.43 -19.58 -28.54
CA TYR A 50 -15.53 -20.55 -27.91
C TYR A 50 -14.32 -20.88 -28.80
N PRO A 51 -14.47 -21.23 -30.10
CA PRO A 51 -13.31 -21.53 -30.95
C PRO A 51 -12.42 -20.30 -31.19
N THR A 52 -13.02 -19.13 -31.41
CA THR A 52 -12.27 -17.87 -31.57
C THR A 52 -11.56 -17.44 -30.28
N TYR A 53 -12.07 -17.82 -29.11
CA TYR A 53 -11.39 -17.57 -27.84
C TYR A 53 -10.09 -18.37 -27.74
N TYR A 54 -10.15 -19.67 -28.02
CA TYR A 54 -8.96 -20.53 -28.02
C TYR A 54 -7.94 -20.13 -29.10
N LEU A 55 -8.42 -19.52 -30.18
CA LEU A 55 -7.58 -18.95 -31.23
C LEU A 55 -6.69 -17.81 -30.72
N MET A 56 -7.18 -16.98 -29.80
CA MET A 56 -6.38 -15.93 -29.13
C MET A 56 -5.20 -16.52 -28.35
N TYR A 57 -5.35 -17.74 -27.82
CA TYR A 57 -4.29 -18.47 -27.13
C TYR A 57 -3.40 -19.29 -28.08
N GLY A 58 -3.65 -19.24 -29.38
CA GLY A 58 -2.87 -19.93 -30.40
C GLY A 58 -3.30 -21.36 -30.71
N SER A 59 -4.40 -21.87 -30.12
CA SER A 59 -4.97 -23.15 -30.57
C SER A 59 -5.72 -22.95 -31.87
N THR A 60 -5.26 -23.61 -32.93
CA THR A 60 -5.81 -23.52 -34.30
C THR A 60 -6.53 -24.80 -34.72
N ASP A 61 -6.69 -25.75 -33.80
CA ASP A 61 -7.12 -27.12 -34.14
C ASP A 61 -8.54 -27.15 -34.70
N SER A 62 -9.41 -26.29 -34.18
CA SER A 62 -10.80 -26.16 -34.67
C SER A 62 -10.89 -25.56 -36.08
N GLU A 63 -10.01 -24.60 -36.41
CA GLU A 63 -9.99 -23.96 -37.73
C GLU A 63 -9.31 -24.85 -38.78
N LYS A 64 -8.23 -25.55 -38.41
CA LYS A 64 -7.59 -26.55 -39.28
C LYS A 64 -8.56 -27.67 -39.64
N ALA A 65 -9.28 -28.20 -38.65
CA ALA A 65 -10.30 -29.22 -38.90
C ALA A 65 -11.43 -28.72 -39.83
N ALA A 66 -11.78 -27.43 -39.77
CA ALA A 66 -12.77 -26.83 -40.67
C ALA A 66 -12.22 -26.65 -42.09
N LEU A 67 -10.95 -26.24 -42.23
CA LEU A 67 -10.28 -26.12 -43.53
C LEU A 67 -10.16 -27.47 -44.25
N ASP A 68 -9.83 -28.55 -43.53
CA ASP A 68 -9.69 -29.89 -44.09
C ASP A 68 -11.03 -30.48 -44.59
N GLN A 69 -12.16 -29.97 -44.09
CA GLN A 69 -13.51 -30.42 -44.47
C GLN A 69 -14.08 -29.71 -45.72
N ASN A 70 -13.46 -28.62 -46.19
CA ASN A 70 -13.97 -27.85 -47.30
C ASN A 70 -13.33 -28.25 -48.64
N PRO A 71 -14.09 -28.78 -49.62
CA PRO A 71 -13.55 -29.20 -50.90
C PRO A 71 -13.23 -28.03 -51.85
N ASP A 72 -13.66 -26.80 -51.54
CA ASP A 72 -13.44 -25.63 -52.39
C ASP A 72 -12.12 -24.90 -52.03
N TYR A 73 -11.24 -24.81 -53.03
CA TYR A 73 -9.94 -24.16 -52.92
C TYR A 73 -10.06 -22.62 -52.77
N SER A 74 -11.09 -21.97 -53.33
CA SER A 74 -11.20 -20.52 -53.26
C SER A 74 -11.63 -20.04 -51.87
N THR A 75 -12.54 -20.77 -51.22
CA THR A 75 -13.04 -20.44 -49.88
C THR A 75 -11.99 -20.72 -48.82
N SER A 76 -11.22 -21.81 -48.96
CA SER A 76 -10.12 -22.17 -48.05
C SER A 76 -8.99 -21.14 -48.03
N ILE A 77 -8.59 -20.58 -49.18
CA ILE A 77 -7.63 -19.47 -49.20
C ILE A 77 -8.19 -18.24 -48.49
N ALA A 78 -9.44 -17.88 -48.77
CA ALA A 78 -10.06 -16.69 -48.19
C ALA A 78 -10.20 -16.79 -46.66
N THR A 79 -10.59 -17.96 -46.13
CA THR A 79 -10.67 -18.21 -44.68
C THR A 79 -9.29 -18.26 -44.03
N GLN A 80 -8.27 -18.81 -44.71
CA GLN A 80 -6.89 -18.80 -44.22
C GLN A 80 -6.31 -17.38 -44.16
N VAL A 81 -6.60 -16.54 -45.16
CA VAL A 81 -6.22 -15.11 -45.14
C VAL A 81 -6.94 -14.37 -44.02
N LEU A 82 -8.25 -14.60 -43.87
CA LEU A 82 -9.05 -14.02 -42.78
C LEU A 82 -8.51 -14.42 -41.39
N LEU A 83 -8.15 -15.69 -41.22
CA LEU A 83 -7.51 -16.23 -40.02
C LEU A 83 -6.17 -15.52 -39.75
N ALA A 84 -5.33 -15.34 -40.76
CA ALA A 84 -4.05 -14.64 -40.62
C ALA A 84 -4.24 -13.19 -40.18
N PHE A 85 -5.20 -12.47 -40.77
CA PHE A 85 -5.53 -11.10 -40.35
C PHE A 85 -6.08 -11.04 -38.92
N HIS A 86 -6.95 -11.98 -38.54
CA HIS A 86 -7.48 -12.05 -37.18
C HIS A 86 -6.35 -12.30 -36.16
N MET A 87 -5.46 -13.25 -36.43
CA MET A 87 -4.31 -13.54 -35.57
C MET A 87 -3.37 -12.34 -35.44
N LEU A 88 -3.11 -11.62 -36.54
CA LEU A 88 -2.30 -10.40 -36.51
C LEU A 88 -2.99 -9.32 -35.68
N PHE A 89 -4.27 -9.08 -35.94
CA PHE A 89 -5.01 -8.00 -35.29
C PHE A 89 -5.19 -8.25 -33.79
N VAL A 90 -5.63 -9.43 -33.37
CA VAL A 90 -5.86 -9.73 -31.96
C VAL A 90 -4.53 -9.99 -31.23
N ASN A 91 -3.72 -10.92 -31.72
CA ASN A 91 -2.57 -11.40 -30.94
C ASN A 91 -1.34 -10.49 -31.05
N VAL A 92 -1.11 -9.88 -32.22
CA VAL A 92 0.07 -9.03 -32.43
C VAL A 92 -0.24 -7.56 -32.15
N LEU A 93 -1.40 -7.06 -32.54
CA LEU A 93 -1.74 -5.65 -32.33
C LEU A 93 -2.42 -5.46 -30.97
N LEU A 94 -3.59 -6.06 -30.74
CA LEU A 94 -4.40 -5.75 -29.56
C LEU A 94 -3.72 -6.19 -28.26
N ILE A 95 -3.25 -7.44 -28.14
CA ILE A 95 -2.62 -7.92 -26.89
C ILE A 95 -1.40 -7.07 -26.53
N ASN A 96 -0.55 -6.72 -27.50
CA ASN A 96 0.62 -5.89 -27.25
C ASN A 96 0.23 -4.46 -26.83
N LEU A 97 -0.85 -3.92 -27.40
CA LEU A 97 -1.41 -2.64 -26.97
C LEU A 97 -1.97 -2.71 -25.54
N LEU A 98 -2.61 -3.82 -25.14
CA LEU A 98 -3.08 -4.02 -23.77
C LEU A 98 -1.91 -3.99 -22.78
N ILE A 99 -0.84 -4.72 -23.09
CA ILE A 99 0.35 -4.76 -22.25
C ILE A 99 0.95 -3.35 -22.13
N ALA A 100 1.01 -2.60 -23.24
CA ALA A 100 1.49 -1.22 -23.24
C ALA A 100 0.61 -0.29 -22.37
N MET A 101 -0.71 -0.35 -22.51
CA MET A 101 -1.66 0.44 -21.71
C MET A 101 -1.61 0.09 -20.23
N PHE A 102 -1.45 -1.19 -19.89
CA PHE A 102 -1.24 -1.61 -18.50
C PHE A 102 0.08 -1.12 -17.93
N SER A 103 1.16 -1.15 -18.70
CA SER A 103 2.44 -0.59 -18.25
C SER A 103 2.34 0.91 -18.01
N TYR A 104 1.71 1.65 -18.92
CA TYR A 104 1.48 3.09 -18.77
C TYR A 104 0.64 3.40 -17.52
N THR A 105 -0.49 2.73 -17.36
CA THR A 105 -1.41 2.96 -16.24
C THR A 105 -0.79 2.53 -14.91
N PHE A 106 -0.05 1.41 -14.89
CA PHE A 106 0.67 0.97 -13.70
C PHE A 106 1.65 2.05 -13.23
N ASN A 107 2.47 2.59 -14.13
CA ASN A 107 3.42 3.64 -13.79
C ASN A 107 2.72 4.94 -13.36
N ALA A 108 1.63 5.32 -14.02
CA ALA A 108 0.87 6.52 -13.67
C ALA A 108 0.18 6.42 -12.30
N VAL A 109 -0.31 5.23 -11.93
CA VAL A 109 -1.14 5.02 -10.74
C VAL A 109 -0.33 4.49 -9.54
N GLN A 110 0.91 4.02 -9.74
CA GLN A 110 1.75 3.45 -8.68
C GLN A 110 1.96 4.42 -7.49
N THR A 111 2.28 5.68 -7.77
CA THR A 111 2.56 6.69 -6.73
C THR A 111 1.34 6.98 -5.86
N GLN A 112 0.16 7.03 -6.47
CA GLN A 112 -1.10 7.23 -5.75
C GLN A 112 -1.55 5.96 -5.02
N THR A 113 -1.27 4.78 -5.57
CA THR A 113 -1.60 3.49 -4.94
C THR A 113 -0.80 3.27 -3.66
N ASP A 114 0.48 3.65 -3.64
CA ASP A 114 1.31 3.55 -2.43
C ASP A 114 0.75 4.42 -1.29
N LEU A 115 0.22 5.60 -1.60
CA LEU A 115 -0.45 6.47 -0.62
C LEU A 115 -1.74 5.82 -0.09
N VAL A 116 -2.59 5.33 -1.00
CA VAL A 116 -3.84 4.65 -0.63
C VAL A 116 -3.54 3.42 0.24
N TRP A 117 -2.53 2.62 -0.12
CA TRP A 117 -2.13 1.47 0.67
C TRP A 117 -1.65 1.86 2.07
N ARG A 118 -0.88 2.95 2.20
CA ARG A 118 -0.46 3.46 3.52
C ARG A 118 -1.65 3.91 4.36
N TYR A 119 -2.65 4.55 3.74
CA TYR A 119 -3.88 4.97 4.39
C TYR A 119 -4.73 3.76 4.83
N ASP A 120 -4.96 2.81 3.93
CA ASP A 120 -5.73 1.59 4.21
C ASP A 120 -5.05 0.73 5.26
N ARG A 121 -3.71 0.64 5.22
CA ARG A 121 -2.92 -0.07 6.23
C ARG A 121 -3.11 0.52 7.62
N TYR A 122 -3.20 1.84 7.77
CA TYR A 122 -3.54 2.45 9.06
C TYR A 122 -4.93 2.02 9.53
N GLY A 123 -5.92 2.05 8.63
CA GLY A 123 -7.29 1.57 8.92
C GLY A 123 -7.30 0.12 9.40
N LEU A 124 -6.59 -0.76 8.68
CA LEU A 124 -6.44 -2.16 9.03
C LEU A 124 -5.79 -2.34 10.41
N VAL A 125 -4.66 -1.68 10.67
CA VAL A 125 -3.96 -1.79 11.96
C VAL A 125 -4.84 -1.30 13.10
N ARG A 126 -5.56 -0.19 12.91
CA ARG A 126 -6.50 0.34 13.89
C ARG A 126 -7.63 -0.64 14.19
N GLU A 127 -8.18 -1.27 13.15
CA GLU A 127 -9.26 -2.25 13.30
C GLU A 127 -8.81 -3.52 14.03
N TYR A 128 -7.64 -4.07 13.67
CA TYR A 128 -7.09 -5.26 14.31
C TYR A 128 -6.70 -5.02 15.78
N PHE A 129 -6.38 -3.78 16.15
CA PHE A 129 -6.06 -3.43 17.53
C PHE A 129 -7.27 -3.55 18.48
N ASP A 130 -8.48 -3.26 17.99
CA ASP A 130 -9.70 -3.32 18.79
C ASP A 130 -10.35 -4.72 18.83
N ARG A 131 -10.00 -5.58 17.86
CA ARG A 131 -10.51 -6.95 17.76
C ARG A 131 -9.91 -7.86 18.84
N PRO A 132 -10.69 -8.78 19.42
CA PRO A 132 -10.17 -9.77 20.36
C PRO A 132 -9.16 -10.69 19.65
N PRO A 133 -8.04 -11.07 20.30
CA PRO A 133 -6.92 -11.79 19.67
C PRO A 133 -7.20 -13.28 19.39
N PHE A 134 -8.47 -13.71 19.47
CA PHE A 134 -8.82 -15.11 19.27
C PHE A 134 -9.04 -15.42 17.78
N PHE A 135 -8.53 -16.58 17.38
CA PHE A 135 -8.66 -17.11 16.03
C PHE A 135 -10.12 -17.41 15.67
N PRO A 136 -10.48 -17.41 14.36
CA PRO A 136 -11.87 -17.39 13.89
C PRO A 136 -12.84 -18.40 14.55
N PRO A 137 -12.47 -19.69 14.79
CA PRO A 137 -13.39 -20.61 15.43
C PRO A 137 -13.67 -20.32 16.92
N PHE A 138 -12.77 -19.62 17.63
CA PHE A 138 -12.87 -19.36 19.07
C PHE A 138 -13.30 -17.92 19.40
N ILE A 139 -13.55 -17.11 18.36
CA ILE A 139 -14.04 -15.73 18.49
C ILE A 139 -15.41 -15.67 19.19
N ILE A 140 -16.22 -16.73 19.05
CA ILE A 140 -17.54 -16.85 19.68
C ILE A 140 -17.44 -16.75 21.21
N ILE A 141 -16.42 -17.37 21.81
CA ILE A 141 -16.17 -17.31 23.27
C ILE A 141 -15.90 -15.86 23.70
N THR A 142 -15.17 -15.10 22.89
CA THR A 142 -14.89 -13.68 23.19
C THR A 142 -16.14 -12.81 23.12
N HIS A 143 -17.02 -13.06 22.16
CA HIS A 143 -18.31 -12.38 22.07
C HIS A 143 -19.26 -12.76 23.22
N ILE A 144 -19.26 -14.02 23.68
CA ILE A 144 -20.02 -14.46 24.86
C ILE A 144 -19.54 -13.73 26.12
N VAL A 145 -18.23 -13.60 26.31
CA VAL A 145 -17.64 -12.88 27.46
C VAL A 145 -17.95 -11.37 27.39
N GLU A 146 -17.94 -10.75 26.21
CA GLU A 146 -18.35 -9.36 26.05
C GLU A 146 -19.84 -9.15 26.32
N PHE A 147 -20.70 -10.07 25.85
CA PHE A 147 -22.13 -10.05 26.10
C PHE A 147 -22.45 -10.20 27.60
N ALA A 148 -21.77 -11.13 28.29
CA ALA A 148 -21.88 -11.29 29.73
C ALA A 148 -21.44 -10.02 30.51
N LYS A 149 -20.38 -9.34 30.04
CA LYS A 149 -19.95 -8.04 30.61
C LYS A 149 -20.97 -6.93 30.38
N LEU A 150 -21.69 -6.93 29.26
CA LEU A 150 -22.76 -5.97 28.99
C LEU A 150 -23.98 -6.19 29.89
N ILE A 151 -24.32 -7.45 30.18
CA ILE A 151 -25.38 -7.80 31.14
C ILE A 151 -24.97 -7.38 32.56
N SER A 152 -23.73 -7.67 32.97
CA SER A 152 -23.20 -7.23 34.28
C SER A 152 -23.15 -5.70 34.43
N ARG A 153 -23.16 -4.94 33.33
CA ARG A 153 -23.25 -3.46 33.33
C ARG A 153 -24.65 -2.91 33.62
N HIS A 154 -25.68 -3.72 33.45
CA HIS A 154 -27.05 -3.36 33.83
C HIS A 154 -27.33 -3.62 35.32
N VAL A 155 -26.37 -4.18 36.06
CA VAL A 155 -26.46 -4.37 37.51
C VAL A 155 -25.92 -3.11 38.20
N PRO A 156 -26.74 -2.37 38.97
CA PRO A 156 -26.43 -1.02 39.46
C PRO A 156 -25.37 -0.93 40.58
N ASN A 157 -24.56 -1.97 40.82
CA ASN A 157 -23.65 -2.02 41.97
C ASN A 157 -22.22 -2.50 41.64
N VAL A 158 -21.80 -2.41 40.38
CA VAL A 158 -20.47 -2.83 39.93
C VAL A 158 -19.62 -1.62 39.54
N ASP A 159 -18.45 -1.44 40.16
CA ASP A 159 -17.49 -0.38 39.82
C ASP A 159 -16.90 -0.60 38.41
N HIS A 160 -17.48 0.08 37.42
CA HIS A 160 -17.09 -0.02 36.01
C HIS A 160 -15.86 0.81 35.62
N SER A 161 -15.25 1.56 36.55
CA SER A 161 -14.15 2.49 36.27
C SER A 161 -12.86 1.79 35.80
N LYS A 162 -12.62 0.54 36.24
CA LYS A 162 -11.39 -0.22 35.96
C LYS A 162 -11.37 -0.88 34.57
N MET A 163 -12.53 -1.24 34.01
CA MET A 163 -12.61 -1.97 32.72
C MET A 163 -12.46 -1.07 31.49
N ARG A 164 -13.02 0.15 31.52
CA ARG A 164 -12.98 1.11 30.39
C ARG A 164 -11.55 1.59 30.06
N ARG A 165 -10.63 1.49 31.02
CA ARG A 165 -9.24 1.97 30.91
C ARG A 165 -8.30 1.09 30.08
N ARG A 166 -8.66 -0.14 29.67
CA ARG A 166 -7.70 -1.06 29.00
C ARG A 166 -7.60 -0.89 27.48
N ARG A 167 -8.68 -0.48 26.79
CA ARG A 167 -8.74 -0.43 25.31
C ARG A 167 -7.99 0.75 24.68
N THR A 168 -7.94 1.92 25.31
CA THR A 168 -7.35 3.13 24.69
C THR A 168 -5.92 3.43 25.13
N LYS A 169 -5.25 2.53 25.84
CA LYS A 169 -4.03 2.88 26.59
C LYS A 169 -2.78 3.08 25.76
N ILE A 170 -2.68 2.49 24.55
CA ILE A 170 -1.47 2.63 23.72
C ILE A 170 -1.54 3.92 22.89
N PHE A 171 -2.64 4.15 22.15
CA PHE A 171 -2.81 5.38 21.36
C PHE A 171 -2.99 6.66 22.20
N LYS A 172 -3.53 6.57 23.42
CA LYS A 172 -3.71 7.73 24.32
C LYS A 172 -2.60 7.88 25.37
N MET A 173 -1.50 7.13 25.25
CA MET A 173 -0.47 7.13 26.29
C MET A 173 0.38 8.39 26.29
N ILE A 174 0.53 9.03 25.13
CA ILE A 174 1.41 10.19 24.95
C ILE A 174 0.84 11.41 25.69
N ALA A 175 -0.45 11.70 25.51
CA ALA A 175 -1.15 12.84 26.13
C ALA A 175 -1.40 12.73 27.65
N ALA A 176 -0.89 11.68 28.31
CA ALA A 176 -1.13 11.44 29.74
C ALA A 176 0.02 11.95 30.63
N ASN A 177 1.18 12.30 30.04
CA ASN A 177 2.33 12.79 30.77
C ASN A 177 2.67 14.24 30.37
N ARG A 178 2.44 15.17 31.29
CA ARG A 178 2.56 16.62 31.07
C ARG A 178 3.97 17.09 30.71
N GLU A 179 5.01 16.37 31.14
CA GLU A 179 6.40 16.68 30.79
C GLU A 179 6.71 16.28 29.35
N ILE A 180 6.29 15.09 28.95
CA ILE A 180 6.41 14.58 27.58
C ILE A 180 5.66 15.51 26.61
N ASP A 181 4.43 15.93 26.94
CA ASP A 181 3.65 16.84 26.10
C ASP A 181 4.32 18.20 25.84
N LYS A 182 5.07 18.73 26.82
CA LYS A 182 5.81 19.99 26.64
C LYS A 182 7.00 19.84 25.70
N GLU A 183 7.83 18.82 25.92
CA GLU A 183 8.98 18.52 25.06
C GLU A 183 8.54 18.23 23.62
N TRP A 184 7.44 17.50 23.43
CA TRP A 184 6.85 17.27 22.10
C TRP A 184 6.36 18.56 21.44
N SER A 185 5.72 19.46 22.20
CA SER A 185 5.24 20.73 21.67
C SER A 185 6.39 21.65 21.25
N GLU A 186 7.49 21.67 21.99
CA GLU A 186 8.70 22.43 21.64
C GLU A 186 9.36 21.86 20.37
N PHE A 187 9.48 20.53 20.29
CA PHE A 187 9.97 19.85 19.09
C PHE A 187 9.09 20.12 17.86
N GLU A 188 7.76 20.02 17.99
CA GLU A 188 6.81 20.28 16.90
C GLU A 188 6.93 21.73 16.38
N SER A 189 7.06 22.70 17.29
CA SER A 189 7.27 24.11 16.94
C SER A 189 8.60 24.31 16.20
N TYR A 190 9.69 23.71 16.69
CA TYR A 190 10.99 23.78 16.04
C TYR A 190 10.97 23.16 14.62
N ALA A 191 10.43 21.95 14.48
CA ALA A 191 10.33 21.25 13.20
C ALA A 191 9.45 22.00 12.19
N THR A 192 8.33 22.57 12.65
CA THR A 192 7.43 23.37 11.82
C THR A 192 8.10 24.64 11.32
N ASN A 193 8.84 25.34 12.20
CA ASN A 193 9.58 26.54 11.82
C ASN A 193 10.71 26.23 10.83
N LEU A 194 11.42 25.11 11.01
CA LEU A 194 12.44 24.66 10.07
C LEU A 194 11.83 24.35 8.69
N TYR A 195 10.71 23.63 8.66
CA TYR A 195 9.99 23.30 7.42
C TYR A 195 9.44 24.54 6.72
N ALA A 196 8.84 25.48 7.45
CA ALA A 196 8.37 26.74 6.89
C ALA A 196 9.53 27.51 6.23
N ARG A 197 10.70 27.55 6.87
CA ARG A 197 11.89 28.19 6.33
C ARG A 197 12.42 27.49 5.07
N THR A 198 12.42 26.16 5.00
CA THR A 198 12.90 25.43 3.82
C THR A 198 11.98 25.65 2.61
N ILE A 199 10.66 25.63 2.80
CA ILE A 199 9.69 25.93 1.73
C ILE A 199 9.83 27.38 1.24
N VAL A 200 10.00 28.33 2.16
CA VAL A 200 10.22 29.75 1.81
C VAL A 200 11.56 29.94 1.08
N SER A 201 12.62 29.20 1.47
CA SER A 201 13.93 29.26 0.80
C SER A 201 13.97 28.53 -0.55
N GLY A 202 13.08 27.56 -0.77
CA GLY A 202 12.96 26.80 -2.01
C GLY A 202 12.07 27.46 -3.07
N GLN A 203 11.41 28.58 -2.77
CA GLN A 203 10.71 29.37 -3.77
C GLN A 203 11.71 30.24 -4.56
N PRO A 204 11.68 30.23 -5.91
CA PRO A 204 12.48 31.15 -6.71
C PRO A 204 12.13 32.59 -6.30
N SER A 205 13.16 33.41 -6.13
CA SER A 205 13.24 34.74 -5.47
C SER A 205 12.28 35.85 -5.94
N SER A 206 11.15 35.54 -6.59
CA SER A 206 10.19 36.53 -7.08
C SER A 206 8.87 36.56 -6.26
N ALA A 207 8.54 35.51 -5.49
CA ALA A 207 7.31 35.45 -4.69
C ALA A 207 7.49 35.75 -3.19
N ALA A 208 8.73 35.78 -2.68
CA ALA A 208 9.04 35.97 -1.27
C ALA A 208 8.85 37.41 -0.73
N ALA A 209 8.41 38.35 -1.57
CA ALA A 209 8.27 39.77 -1.23
C ALA A 209 6.95 40.15 -0.53
N LEU A 210 6.05 39.20 -0.26
CA LEU A 210 4.69 39.49 0.25
C LEU A 210 4.40 39.07 1.70
N VAL A 211 5.40 38.64 2.49
CA VAL A 211 5.17 38.31 3.91
C VAL A 211 5.62 39.46 4.84
N PRO A 212 4.73 40.00 5.71
CA PRO A 212 5.04 41.14 6.57
C PRO A 212 6.19 40.87 7.54
N SER A 213 7.01 41.91 7.72
CA SER A 213 8.26 42.01 8.50
C SER A 213 8.19 41.68 10.01
N ALA A 214 7.11 41.07 10.51
CA ALA A 214 6.86 40.83 11.93
C ALA A 214 7.46 39.52 12.48
N ALA A 215 7.89 38.59 11.62
CA ALA A 215 8.49 37.31 12.06
C ALA A 215 10.03 37.32 12.09
N ARG A 216 10.66 38.50 12.06
CA ARG A 216 12.12 38.67 11.83
C ARG A 216 12.97 38.90 13.09
N GLN A 217 12.45 38.58 14.27
CA GLN A 217 13.21 38.55 15.53
C GLN A 217 12.92 37.18 16.16
N GLU A 218 13.88 36.28 16.43
CA GLU A 218 15.24 36.44 16.90
C GLU A 218 16.13 35.26 16.42
N ILE A 219 17.28 35.53 15.81
CA ILE A 219 18.41 34.57 15.69
C ILE A 219 19.70 35.35 15.96
N PRO A 220 20.62 34.87 16.84
CA PRO A 220 21.83 35.60 17.24
C PRO A 220 22.80 35.86 16.07
N GLN A 221 23.17 37.12 15.87
CA GLN A 221 24.06 37.64 14.81
C GLN A 221 25.49 37.08 14.85
N THR A 222 25.90 36.46 15.96
CA THR A 222 27.25 35.94 16.17
C THR A 222 27.62 34.77 15.25
N MET A 223 26.63 34.07 14.70
CA MET A 223 26.86 32.89 13.85
C MET A 223 27.10 33.24 12.38
N LEU A 224 26.58 34.38 11.91
CA LEU A 224 26.75 34.85 10.53
C LEU A 224 28.17 35.33 10.25
N ASP A 225 28.82 35.96 11.24
CA ASP A 225 30.18 36.49 11.09
C ASP A 225 31.23 35.37 10.98
N THR A 226 30.93 34.18 11.50
CA THR A 226 31.84 33.03 11.46
C THR A 226 31.91 32.39 10.05
N MET A 227 30.84 32.51 9.25
CA MET A 227 30.78 31.88 7.93
C MET A 227 31.41 32.72 6.81
N ASN A 228 31.44 34.05 6.97
CA ASN A 228 31.90 34.98 5.94
C ASN A 228 33.43 35.08 5.80
N THR A 229 34.20 34.52 6.73
CA THR A 229 35.68 34.58 6.73
C THR A 229 36.33 33.45 5.93
N SER A 230 35.59 32.41 5.52
CA SER A 230 36.18 31.18 4.96
C SER A 230 36.16 31.07 3.42
N LEU A 231 35.70 32.09 2.67
CA LEU A 231 35.43 31.94 1.22
C LEU A 231 36.13 32.94 0.28
N ALA A 232 37.17 33.66 0.73
CA ALA A 232 37.90 34.60 -0.11
C ALA A 232 38.85 33.92 -1.16
N SER A 233 38.31 33.70 -2.38
CA SER A 233 38.94 33.73 -3.73
C SER A 233 39.86 32.56 -4.21
N PRO A 234 40.14 32.39 -5.53
CA PRO A 234 39.32 32.60 -6.74
C PRO A 234 39.41 31.49 -7.85
N ASN A 235 38.36 31.40 -8.67
CA ASN A 235 38.29 31.06 -10.12
C ASN A 235 39.02 29.82 -10.71
N VAL A 236 38.36 28.66 -10.65
CA VAL A 236 37.78 27.85 -11.76
C VAL A 236 36.82 26.90 -11.02
N ASP A 237 35.51 26.89 -11.31
CA ASP A 237 34.51 26.36 -10.33
C ASP A 237 34.38 24.81 -10.29
N ILE A 238 35.53 24.14 -10.40
CA ILE A 238 35.77 22.80 -9.82
C ILE A 238 35.42 22.82 -8.32
N LYS A 239 35.52 23.99 -7.66
CA LYS A 239 35.06 24.21 -6.29
C LYS A 239 33.53 24.08 -6.17
N ALA A 240 32.72 24.72 -7.01
CA ALA A 240 31.27 24.52 -7.01
C ALA A 240 30.84 23.07 -7.27
N ILE A 241 31.47 22.35 -8.21
CA ILE A 241 31.15 20.93 -8.44
C ILE A 241 31.60 20.07 -7.25
N THR A 242 32.77 20.37 -6.66
CA THR A 242 33.26 19.66 -5.47
C THR A 242 32.42 19.99 -4.23
N ASP A 243 31.90 21.21 -4.14
CA ASP A 243 31.04 21.70 -3.06
C ASP A 243 29.62 21.15 -3.20
N GLU A 244 29.12 20.95 -4.42
CA GLU A 244 27.88 20.21 -4.69
C GLU A 244 28.03 18.73 -4.34
N ILE A 245 29.11 18.07 -4.75
CA ILE A 245 29.37 16.66 -4.39
C ILE A 245 29.59 16.53 -2.87
N ALA A 246 30.29 17.47 -2.24
CA ALA A 246 30.48 17.49 -0.80
C ALA A 246 29.16 17.80 -0.06
N SER A 247 28.30 18.67 -0.62
CA SER A 247 26.96 18.96 -0.12
C SER A 247 26.06 17.73 -0.22
N ILE A 248 26.07 17.02 -1.34
CA ILE A 248 25.33 15.76 -1.52
C ILE A 248 25.85 14.70 -0.56
N LYS A 249 27.17 14.57 -0.40
CA LYS A 249 27.77 13.60 0.52
C LYS A 249 27.46 13.92 1.98
N ARG A 250 27.41 15.20 2.35
CA ARG A 250 26.93 15.66 3.67
C ARG A 250 25.44 15.36 3.83
N SER A 251 24.61 15.70 2.86
CA SER A 251 23.17 15.41 2.88
C SER A 251 22.85 13.91 2.99
N VAL A 252 23.60 13.05 2.30
CA VAL A 252 23.49 11.59 2.42
C VAL A 252 23.98 11.10 3.78
N GLY A 253 25.04 11.70 4.33
CA GLY A 253 25.52 11.44 5.69
C GLY A 253 24.50 11.86 6.75
N ASP A 254 23.88 13.02 6.58
CA ASP A 254 22.84 13.56 7.44
C ASP A 254 21.59 12.67 7.36
N LEU A 255 21.14 12.28 6.17
CA LEU A 255 20.05 11.30 5.97
C LEU A 255 20.33 9.96 6.64
N ARG A 256 21.57 9.46 6.55
CA ARG A 256 21.97 8.22 7.24
C ARG A 256 21.95 8.41 8.76
N THR A 257 22.40 9.56 9.25
CA THR A 257 22.39 9.90 10.67
C THR A 257 20.96 10.06 11.19
N TYR A 258 20.07 10.71 10.43
CA TYR A 258 18.64 10.80 10.70
C TYR A 258 17.97 9.42 10.70
N ALA A 259 18.33 8.54 9.77
CA ALA A 259 17.82 7.17 9.75
C ALA A 259 18.29 6.38 10.98
N GLU A 260 19.55 6.54 11.39
CA GLU A 260 20.10 5.91 12.59
C GLU A 260 19.50 6.49 13.88
N GLU A 261 19.27 7.81 13.94
CA GLU A 261 18.59 8.48 15.05
C GLU A 261 17.12 8.11 15.14
N MET A 262 16.41 8.02 14.02
CA MET A 262 15.03 7.54 13.97
C MET A 262 14.95 6.08 14.42
N ASN A 263 15.92 5.24 14.03
CA ASN A 263 15.98 3.86 14.47
C ASN A 263 16.31 3.75 15.98
N ARG A 264 17.21 4.59 16.50
CA ARG A 264 17.49 4.70 17.95
C ARG A 264 16.28 5.19 18.73
N CYS A 265 15.56 6.18 18.22
CA CYS A 265 14.34 6.71 18.84
C CYS A 265 13.23 5.64 18.85
N MET A 266 13.08 4.88 17.76
CA MET A 266 12.16 3.75 17.68
C MET A 266 12.53 2.64 18.66
N GLN A 267 13.81 2.30 18.79
CA GLN A 267 14.30 1.34 19.79
C GLN A 267 14.08 1.83 21.22
N TRP A 268 14.34 3.10 21.50
CA TRP A 268 14.07 3.70 22.81
C TRP A 268 12.57 3.67 23.12
N MET A 269 11.71 3.96 22.14
CA MET A 269 10.26 3.87 22.27
C MET A 269 9.83 2.41 22.56
N MET A 270 10.42 1.43 21.88
CA MET A 270 10.17 0.02 22.13
C MET A 270 10.60 -0.40 23.55
N ASP A 271 11.78 0.02 24.01
CA ASP A 271 12.28 -0.27 25.37
C ASP A 271 11.44 0.45 26.45
N ALA A 272 11.03 1.69 26.20
CA ALA A 272 10.11 2.42 27.08
C ALA A 272 8.74 1.72 27.18
N MET A 273 8.20 1.24 26.06
CA MET A 273 6.98 0.43 26.04
C MET A 273 7.16 -0.90 26.81
N GLU A 274 8.33 -1.53 26.70
CA GLU A 274 8.66 -2.76 27.42
C GLU A 274 8.80 -2.53 28.94
N ARG A 275 9.44 -1.44 29.36
CA ARG A 275 9.51 -1.03 30.78
C ARG A 275 8.14 -0.73 31.37
N VAL A 276 7.24 -0.12 30.60
CA VAL A 276 5.83 0.09 30.99
C VAL A 276 5.07 -1.23 31.11
N LYS A 277 5.38 -2.19 30.24
CA LYS A 277 4.81 -3.55 30.30
C LYS A 277 5.29 -4.27 31.56
N MET A 278 6.59 -4.22 31.86
CA MET A 278 7.19 -4.82 33.06
C MET A 278 6.74 -4.15 34.37
N SER A 279 6.53 -2.82 34.37
CA SER A 279 5.99 -2.06 35.51
C SER A 279 4.58 -2.51 35.92
N LYS A 280 3.82 -3.11 34.99
CA LYS A 280 2.47 -3.66 35.24
C LYS A 280 2.47 -5.13 35.63
N GLU A 281 3.61 -5.82 35.59
CA GLU A 281 3.71 -7.17 36.17
C GLU A 281 3.80 -7.07 37.71
N PRO A 282 3.04 -7.91 38.45
CA PRO A 282 3.07 -7.86 39.91
C PRO A 282 4.46 -8.27 40.42
N LYS A 283 5.08 -7.42 41.25
CA LYS A 283 6.36 -7.71 41.90
C LYS A 283 6.33 -9.10 42.57
N PRO A 284 7.37 -9.93 42.41
CA PRO A 284 7.45 -11.20 43.13
C PRO A 284 7.43 -10.90 44.64
N LYS A 285 6.60 -11.64 45.38
CA LYS A 285 6.47 -11.51 46.82
C LYS A 285 7.84 -11.80 47.45
N LEU A 286 8.50 -10.77 47.99
CA LEU A 286 9.62 -10.98 48.91
C LEU A 286 9.09 -11.76 50.11
N ARG A 287 9.53 -13.02 50.22
CA ARG A 287 9.30 -13.87 51.38
C ARG A 287 10.01 -13.22 52.58
N SER A 288 9.25 -12.60 53.47
CA SER A 288 9.78 -12.10 54.73
C SER A 288 10.16 -13.29 55.61
N SER A 289 11.45 -13.57 55.75
CA SER A 289 11.96 -14.44 56.81
C SER A 289 11.78 -13.69 58.14
N ARG A 290 10.70 -14.03 58.86
CA ARG A 290 10.46 -13.54 60.23
C ARG A 290 11.23 -14.46 61.17
N THR A 291 12.21 -13.88 61.86
CA THR A 291 12.94 -14.43 62.99
C THR A 291 11.97 -14.95 64.06
N THR A 292 12.06 -16.23 64.41
CA THR A 292 11.60 -16.77 65.69
C THR A 292 12.84 -17.10 66.50
N THR A 293 13.22 -16.17 67.37
CA THR A 293 13.96 -16.45 68.59
C THR A 293 13.12 -17.39 69.45
N ASP A 294 13.55 -18.62 69.62
CA ASP A 294 13.17 -19.45 70.77
C ASP A 294 14.44 -19.98 71.43
N LEU A 295 14.71 -19.43 72.62
CA LEU A 295 15.67 -19.92 73.60
C LEU A 295 15.03 -21.08 74.36
N LYS A 296 15.70 -22.24 74.40
CA LYS A 296 15.70 -23.14 75.55
C LYS A 296 17.05 -23.89 75.64
N PRO A 297 17.46 -24.29 76.86
CA PRO A 297 18.85 -24.49 77.21
C PRO A 297 19.30 -25.94 77.02
N SER A 298 20.62 -26.09 77.02
CA SER A 298 21.37 -27.30 77.32
C SER A 298 20.78 -28.08 78.49
N ASP A 299 20.63 -29.39 78.34
CA ASP A 299 20.97 -30.41 79.33
C ASP A 299 21.16 -31.76 78.61
N GLU A 300 22.30 -32.38 78.93
CA GLU A 300 22.77 -33.78 78.71
C GLU A 300 22.96 -34.35 77.29
#